data_AF-A0A2V5R595-F1
#
_entry.id   AF-A0A2V5R595-F1
#
_cell.length_a   1.000
_cell.length_b   1.000
_cell.length_c   1.000
_cell.angle_alpha   90.00
_cell.angle_beta   90.00
_cell.angle_gamma   90.00
#
_symmetry.space_group_name_H-M   'P 1'
#
loop_
_entity.id
_entity.type
_entity.pdbx_description
1 polymer ?
#
loop_
_entity_poly.entity_id
_entity_poly.type
_entity_poly.pdbx_seq_one_letter_code
_entity_poly.pdbx_strand_id
1 'polypeptide(L)'
;MTADFRFALRQLIKSPAFAFLGVLTLALGIGLNTAIFSLINDLFLRGLPFKEPERVVHMYSNARERNLLELAISIPRFQHYRDGQTIFDGFGGENILPFTLTGLGEPVQLFGGKVTSNYFDVLGVRPIRGRNFLPE
;
A
#
# COMPACT_ATOMS: atom_id res chain seq x y z
N MET A 1 -21.96 41.20 -13.03
CA MET A 1 -21.54 39.80 -12.75
C MET A 1 -21.49 38.94 -14.02
N THR A 2 -22.60 38.64 -14.69
CA THR A 2 -22.59 37.79 -15.92
C THR A 2 -21.89 38.45 -17.11
N ALA A 3 -22.02 39.78 -17.23
CA ALA A 3 -21.29 40.57 -18.23
C ALA A 3 -19.78 40.53 -18.02
N ASP A 4 -19.33 40.59 -16.77
CA ASP A 4 -17.90 40.59 -16.41
C ASP A 4 -17.25 39.25 -16.75
N PHE A 5 -17.96 38.13 -16.51
CA PHE A 5 -17.49 36.79 -16.86
C PHE A 5 -17.35 36.60 -18.38
N ARG A 6 -18.33 37.06 -19.16
CA ARG A 6 -18.26 37.06 -20.65
C ARG A 6 -17.12 37.94 -21.16
N PHE A 7 -16.89 39.08 -20.53
CA PHE A 7 -15.81 39.98 -20.88
C PHE A 7 -14.44 39.34 -20.63
N ALA A 8 -14.23 38.75 -19.45
CA ALA A 8 -12.99 38.05 -19.08
C ALA A 8 -12.68 36.87 -20.03
N LEU A 9 -13.68 36.05 -20.35
CA LEU A 9 -13.51 34.93 -21.28
C LEU A 9 -13.13 35.41 -22.69
N ARG A 10 -13.78 36.48 -23.16
CA ARG A 10 -13.48 37.09 -24.47
C ARG A 10 -12.07 37.69 -24.50
N GLN A 11 -11.58 38.19 -23.37
CA GLN A 11 -10.21 38.68 -23.24
C GLN A 11 -9.18 37.54 -23.31
N LEU A 12 -9.45 36.41 -22.67
CA LEU A 12 -8.59 35.21 -22.76
C LEU A 12 -8.51 34.65 -24.19
N ILE A 13 -9.62 34.63 -24.92
CA ILE A 13 -9.66 34.16 -26.33
C ILE A 13 -8.88 35.11 -27.25
N LYS A 14 -8.83 36.41 -26.95
CA LYS A 14 -8.07 37.40 -27.74
C LYS A 14 -6.55 37.29 -27.57
N SER A 15 -6.07 36.69 -26.48
CA SER A 15 -4.64 36.56 -26.18
C SER A 15 -4.29 35.11 -25.83
N PRO A 16 -4.42 34.17 -26.80
CA PRO A 16 -4.36 32.74 -26.53
C PRO A 16 -3.01 32.28 -25.99
N ALA A 17 -1.90 32.88 -26.42
CA ALA A 17 -0.56 32.53 -25.93
C ALA A 17 -0.38 32.84 -24.44
N PHE A 18 -0.84 34.03 -23.99
CA PHE A 18 -0.77 34.42 -22.59
C PHE A 18 -1.69 33.56 -21.72
N ALA A 19 -2.93 33.33 -22.18
CA ALA A 19 -3.87 32.46 -21.50
C ALA A 19 -3.33 31.03 -21.37
N PHE A 20 -2.74 30.50 -22.44
CA PHE A 20 -2.14 29.17 -22.43
C PHE A 20 -0.98 29.05 -21.43
N LEU A 21 -0.05 30.01 -21.41
CA LEU A 21 1.05 30.01 -20.44
C LEU A 21 0.52 30.10 -19.01
N GLY A 22 -0.45 30.98 -18.74
CA GLY A 22 -1.06 31.08 -17.41
C GLY A 22 -1.73 29.79 -16.96
N VAL A 23 -2.51 29.15 -17.84
CA VAL A 23 -3.13 27.84 -17.58
C VAL A 23 -2.09 26.77 -17.34
N LEU A 24 -1.03 26.71 -18.17
CA LEU A 24 0.05 25.74 -18.03
C LEU A 24 0.79 25.89 -16.70
N THR A 25 1.14 27.12 -16.31
CA THR A 25 1.79 27.40 -15.02
C THR A 25 0.90 27.00 -13.85
N LEU A 26 -0.39 27.32 -13.89
CA LEU A 26 -1.35 26.90 -12.86
C LEU A 26 -1.49 25.37 -12.80
N ALA A 27 -1.64 24.72 -13.96
CA ALA A 27 -1.77 23.28 -14.05
C ALA A 27 -0.53 22.56 -13.50
N LEU A 28 0.67 23.03 -13.83
CA LEU A 28 1.92 22.49 -13.31
C LEU A 28 2.04 22.69 -11.79
N GLY A 29 1.74 23.88 -11.28
CA GLY A 29 1.79 24.16 -9.84
C GLY A 29 0.80 23.31 -9.04
N ILE A 30 -0.44 23.20 -9.52
CA ILE A 30 -1.48 22.38 -8.89
C ILE A 30 -1.10 20.89 -8.96
N GLY A 31 -0.68 20.42 -10.14
CA GLY A 31 -0.33 19.03 -10.39
C GLY A 31 0.85 18.57 -9.54
N LEU A 32 1.93 19.38 -9.46
CA LEU A 32 3.11 19.05 -8.67
C LEU A 32 2.78 18.96 -7.18
N ASN A 33 2.08 19.97 -6.64
CA ASN A 33 1.69 19.96 -5.22
C ASN A 33 0.78 18.77 -4.89
N THR A 34 -0.18 18.47 -5.78
CA THR A 34 -1.08 17.32 -5.62
C THR A 34 -0.30 16.00 -5.69
N ALA A 35 0.66 15.86 -6.60
CA ALA A 35 1.48 14.66 -6.74
C ALA A 35 2.35 14.41 -5.50
N ILE A 36 3.03 15.45 -5.00
CA ILE A 36 3.84 15.36 -3.77
C ILE A 36 2.96 15.00 -2.58
N PHE A 37 1.82 15.67 -2.42
CA PHE A 37 0.92 15.38 -1.30
C PHE A 37 0.31 13.98 -1.40
N SER A 38 -0.02 13.50 -2.61
CA SER A 38 -0.52 12.14 -2.82
C SER A 38 0.53 11.10 -2.44
N LEU A 39 1.79 11.30 -2.83
CA LEU A 39 2.90 10.43 -2.45
C LEU A 39 3.10 10.41 -0.93
N ILE A 40 3.11 11.59 -0.29
CA ILE A 40 3.24 11.69 1.17
C ILE A 40 2.04 11.02 1.85
N ASN A 41 0.84 11.23 1.33
CA ASN A 41 -0.35 10.61 1.85
C ASN A 41 -0.25 9.08 1.76
N ASP A 42 0.06 8.51 0.60
CA ASP A 42 0.12 7.06 0.44
C ASP A 42 1.30 6.41 1.17
N LEU A 43 2.44 7.11 1.35
CA LEU A 43 3.61 6.56 2.04
C LEU A 43 3.59 6.76 3.56
N PHE A 44 3.01 7.86 4.05
CA PHE A 44 3.17 8.26 5.46
C PHE A 44 1.84 8.51 6.20
N LEU A 45 0.83 9.11 5.56
CA LEU A 45 -0.39 9.55 6.28
C LEU A 45 -1.52 8.52 6.21
N ARG A 46 -1.65 7.85 5.09
CA ARG A 46 -2.51 6.70 4.88
C ARG A 46 -1.82 5.54 5.56
N GLY A 47 -2.01 5.47 6.87
CA GLY A 47 -1.49 4.38 7.70
C GLY A 47 -1.80 3.03 7.06
N LEU A 48 -0.98 2.02 7.37
CA LEU A 48 -1.21 0.67 6.90
C LEU A 48 -2.66 0.28 7.20
N PRO A 49 -3.36 -0.44 6.30
CA PRO A 49 -4.77 -0.78 6.45
C PRO A 49 -4.99 -1.88 7.51
N PHE A 50 -4.29 -1.79 8.63
CA PHE A 50 -4.35 -2.67 9.78
C PHE A 50 -5.12 -1.95 10.89
N LYS A 51 -5.67 -2.71 11.83
CA LYS A 51 -6.48 -2.14 12.91
C LYS A 51 -5.66 -1.24 13.85
N GLU A 52 -4.43 -1.64 14.16
CA GLU A 52 -3.49 -0.93 15.06
C GLU A 52 -2.06 -0.98 14.46
N PRO A 53 -1.78 -0.24 13.38
CA PRO A 53 -0.51 -0.33 12.63
C PRO A 53 0.75 -0.13 13.49
N GLU A 54 0.67 0.75 14.49
CA GLU A 54 1.76 1.08 15.41
C GLU A 54 2.12 -0.06 16.37
N ARG A 55 1.26 -1.08 16.51
CA ARG A 55 1.48 -2.26 17.35
C ARG A 55 1.95 -3.49 16.54
N VAL A 56 2.06 -3.36 15.22
CA VAL A 56 2.47 -4.45 14.34
C VAL A 56 3.97 -4.35 14.05
N VAL A 57 4.69 -5.45 14.27
CA VAL A 57 6.12 -5.55 13.95
C VAL A 57 6.34 -6.68 12.96
N HIS A 58 7.10 -6.40 11.90
CA HIS A 58 7.51 -7.44 10.96
C HIS A 58 8.91 -7.97 11.35
N MET A 59 9.02 -9.29 11.50
CA MET A 59 10.24 -9.92 11.98
C MET A 59 11.05 -10.50 10.83
N TYR A 60 12.32 -10.11 10.75
CA TYR A 60 13.28 -10.65 9.79
C TYR A 60 14.48 -11.29 10.51
N SER A 61 15.16 -12.21 9.83
CA SER A 61 16.44 -12.76 10.27
C SER A 61 17.60 -12.01 9.62
N ASN A 62 18.72 -11.85 10.33
CA ASN A 62 19.95 -11.30 9.77
C ASN A 62 21.06 -12.36 9.82
N ALA A 63 21.91 -12.41 8.79
CA ALA A 63 23.13 -13.22 8.78
C ALA A 63 24.34 -12.27 8.68
N ARG A 64 24.74 -11.73 9.83
CA ARG A 64 25.82 -10.73 9.95
C ARG A 64 27.13 -11.21 9.32
N GLU A 65 27.47 -12.48 9.47
CA GLU A 65 28.68 -13.08 8.89
C GLU A 65 28.72 -13.01 7.36
N ARG A 66 27.57 -12.93 6.70
CA ARG A 66 27.43 -12.86 5.25
C ARG A 66 27.01 -11.47 4.76
N ASN A 67 26.93 -10.49 5.65
CA ASN A 67 26.36 -9.16 5.37
C ASN A 67 24.96 -9.20 4.73
N LEU A 68 24.15 -10.20 5.12
CA LEU A 68 22.78 -10.33 4.65
C LEU A 68 21.82 -9.85 5.74
N LEU A 69 20.95 -8.91 5.37
CA LEU A 69 19.89 -8.37 6.20
C LEU A 69 18.53 -8.80 5.66
N GLU A 70 17.50 -8.73 6.51
CA GLU A 70 16.09 -8.90 6.12
C GLU A 70 15.76 -10.26 5.50
N LEU A 71 16.43 -11.32 5.95
CA LEU A 71 16.18 -12.68 5.48
C LEU A 71 14.87 -13.24 6.05
N ALA A 72 14.21 -14.06 5.24
CA ALA A 72 13.06 -14.84 5.67
C ALA A 72 13.41 -15.78 6.84
N ILE A 73 12.45 -15.99 7.72
CA ILE A 73 12.59 -16.85 8.90
C ILE A 73 12.11 -18.26 8.55
N SER A 74 12.91 -19.27 8.89
CA SER A 74 12.52 -20.67 8.66
C SER A 74 11.33 -21.06 9.55
N ILE A 75 10.49 -21.98 9.07
CA ILE A 75 9.29 -22.43 9.79
C ILE A 75 9.61 -22.90 11.23
N PRO A 76 10.64 -23.74 11.49
CA PRO A 76 10.94 -24.16 12.86
C PRO A 76 11.31 -22.99 13.77
N ARG A 77 12.02 -21.99 13.25
CA ARG A 77 12.39 -20.79 14.00
C ARG A 77 11.18 -19.90 14.26
N PHE A 78 10.29 -19.76 13.28
CA PHE A 78 9.00 -19.09 13.45
C PHE A 78 8.17 -19.75 14.56
N GLN A 79 8.03 -21.08 14.55
CA GLN A 79 7.30 -21.83 15.58
C GLN A 79 7.93 -21.61 16.97
N HIS A 80 9.26 -21.70 17.07
CA HIS A 80 9.96 -21.45 18.31
C HIS A 80 9.67 -20.05 18.89
N TYR A 81 9.70 -19.01 18.05
CA TYR A 81 9.37 -17.66 18.51
C TYR A 81 7.90 -17.49 18.86
N ARG A 82 6.99 -18.02 18.06
CA ARG A 82 5.55 -17.98 18.32
C ARG A 82 5.21 -18.63 19.67
N ASP A 83 5.77 -19.80 19.93
CA ASP A 83 5.42 -20.60 21.09
C ASP A 83 6.13 -20.10 22.38
N GLY A 84 7.24 -19.35 22.23
CA GLY A 84 8.02 -18.80 23.35
C GLY A 84 7.79 -17.32 23.67
N GLN A 85 7.09 -16.57 22.81
CA GLN A 85 6.85 -15.15 23.03
C GLN A 85 5.67 -14.92 24.01
N THR A 86 5.76 -13.85 24.81
CA THR A 86 4.71 -13.46 25.78
C THR A 86 4.27 -11.99 25.66
N ILE A 87 4.83 -11.27 24.70
CA ILE A 87 4.70 -9.80 24.59
C ILE A 87 3.72 -9.36 23.49
N PHE A 88 3.46 -10.21 22.50
CA PHE A 88 2.57 -9.93 21.38
C PHE A 88 1.24 -10.65 21.54
N ASP A 89 0.15 -9.95 21.23
CA ASP A 89 -1.21 -10.49 21.29
C ASP A 89 -1.45 -11.60 20.25
N GLY A 90 -0.65 -11.62 19.19
CA GLY A 90 -0.75 -12.61 18.12
C GLY A 90 0.53 -12.70 17.31
N PHE A 91 0.70 -13.84 16.65
CA PHE A 91 1.90 -14.13 15.85
C PHE A 91 1.48 -14.81 14.54
N GLY A 92 1.69 -14.12 13.42
CA GLY A 92 1.33 -14.58 12.09
C GLY A 92 2.58 -14.81 11.24
N GLY A 93 2.54 -15.81 10.36
CA GLY A 93 3.60 -16.08 9.41
C GLY A 93 3.13 -15.76 7.99
N GLU A 94 4.01 -15.19 7.18
CA GLU A 94 3.78 -14.95 5.76
C GLU A 94 4.97 -15.40 4.90
N ASN A 95 4.66 -15.75 3.67
CA ASN A 95 5.63 -15.93 2.62
C ASN A 95 4.99 -15.47 1.31
N ILE A 96 5.45 -14.34 0.77
CA ILE A 96 4.96 -13.76 -0.48
C ILE A 96 5.77 -14.33 -1.64
N LEU A 97 5.08 -14.91 -2.61
CA LEU A 97 5.70 -15.49 -3.80
C LEU A 97 4.78 -15.32 -5.02
N PRO A 98 5.33 -15.32 -6.25
CA PRO A 98 4.50 -15.32 -7.44
C PRO A 98 3.74 -16.64 -7.58
N PHE A 99 2.49 -16.55 -7.99
CA PHE A 99 1.62 -17.65 -8.38
C PHE A 99 1.09 -17.42 -9.79
N THR A 100 0.85 -18.50 -10.53
CA THR A 100 0.17 -18.41 -11.83
C THR A 100 -1.28 -18.85 -11.65
N LEU A 101 -2.21 -17.91 -11.81
CA LEU A 101 -3.64 -18.20 -11.82
C LEU A 101 -4.04 -18.75 -13.18
N THR A 102 -4.70 -19.90 -13.19
CA THR A 102 -5.19 -20.59 -14.39
C THR A 102 -6.65 -20.99 -14.20
N GLY A 103 -7.34 -21.38 -15.28
CA GLY A 103 -8.73 -21.87 -15.22
C GLY A 103 -9.83 -20.80 -15.32
N LEU A 104 -9.46 -19.52 -15.44
CA LEU A 104 -10.38 -18.40 -15.63
C LEU A 104 -10.16 -17.64 -16.96
N GLY A 105 -9.43 -18.26 -17.90
CA GLY A 105 -8.99 -17.67 -19.16
C GLY A 105 -7.49 -17.82 -19.35
N GLU A 106 -6.88 -16.82 -19.99
CA GLU A 106 -5.42 -16.75 -20.15
C GLU A 106 -4.70 -16.76 -18.80
N PRO A 107 -3.61 -17.52 -18.64
CA PRO A 107 -2.83 -17.55 -17.41
C PRO A 107 -2.34 -16.16 -17.02
N VAL A 108 -2.56 -15.77 -15.77
CA VAL A 108 -2.08 -14.49 -15.21
C VAL A 108 -1.16 -14.77 -14.04
N GLN A 109 0.02 -14.15 -14.05
CA GLN A 109 0.92 -14.17 -12.90
C GLN A 109 0.48 -13.13 -11.87
N LEU A 110 0.30 -13.57 -10.63
CA LEU A 110 -0.13 -12.75 -9.50
C LEU A 110 0.86 -12.92 -8.34
N PHE A 111 1.05 -11.85 -7.56
CA PHE A 111 1.71 -11.97 -6.27
C PHE A 111 0.69 -12.43 -5.23
N GLY A 112 0.96 -13.58 -4.61
CA GLY A 112 0.14 -14.14 -3.54
C GLY A 112 0.99 -14.44 -2.31
N GLY A 113 0.32 -14.81 -1.22
CA GLY A 113 0.98 -15.15 0.04
C GLY A 113 0.53 -16.50 0.56
N LYS A 114 1.48 -17.34 0.98
CA LYS A 114 1.19 -18.42 1.94
C LYS A 114 1.25 -17.80 3.33
N VAL A 115 0.14 -17.85 4.05
CA VAL A 115 0.04 -17.24 5.38
C VAL A 115 -0.53 -18.24 6.38
N THR A 116 -0.27 -18.02 7.66
CA THR A 116 -0.95 -18.76 8.73
C THR A 116 -2.44 -18.40 8.78
N SER A 117 -3.30 -19.31 9.24
CA SER A 117 -4.76 -19.10 9.28
C SER A 117 -5.17 -17.86 10.08
N ASN A 118 -4.46 -17.56 11.16
CA ASN A 118 -4.67 -16.39 12.01
C ASN A 118 -4.06 -15.08 11.47
N TYR A 119 -3.38 -15.09 10.32
CA TYR A 119 -2.63 -13.94 9.83
C TYR A 119 -3.47 -12.67 9.70
N PHE A 120 -4.65 -12.76 9.09
CA PHE A 120 -5.55 -11.62 8.94
C PHE A 120 -6.14 -11.14 10.27
N ASP A 121 -6.32 -12.04 11.23
CA ASP A 121 -6.80 -11.68 12.56
C ASP A 121 -5.73 -10.92 13.34
N VAL A 122 -4.44 -11.30 13.20
CA VAL A 122 -3.29 -10.55 13.76
C VAL A 122 -3.22 -9.13 13.21
N LEU A 123 -3.49 -8.95 11.91
CA LEU A 123 -3.53 -7.61 11.29
C LEU A 123 -4.85 -6.85 11.56
N GLY A 124 -5.86 -7.53 12.11
CA GLY A 124 -7.20 -7.00 12.28
C GLY A 124 -7.91 -6.68 10.96
N VAL A 125 -7.52 -7.34 9.87
CA VAL A 125 -8.07 -7.15 8.53
C VAL A 125 -9.23 -8.11 8.29
N ARG A 126 -10.32 -7.58 7.74
CA ARG A 126 -11.50 -8.38 7.36
C ARG A 126 -11.75 -8.31 5.85
N PRO A 127 -12.11 -9.42 5.22
CA PRO A 127 -12.42 -9.43 3.79
C PRO A 127 -13.71 -8.65 3.54
N ILE A 128 -13.75 -7.89 2.44
CA ILE A 128 -14.94 -7.14 2.02
C ILE A 128 -16.09 -8.08 1.64
N ARG A 129 -15.75 -9.28 1.14
CA ARG A 129 -16.69 -10.36 0.81
C ARG A 129 -16.17 -11.69 1.28
N GLY A 130 -17.05 -12.51 1.86
CA GLY A 130 -16.72 -13.84 2.37
C GLY A 130 -16.28 -13.82 3.84
N ARG A 131 -15.47 -14.81 4.23
CA ARG A 131 -14.93 -14.98 5.59
C ARG A 131 -13.43 -15.28 5.52
N ASN A 132 -12.72 -15.00 6.62
CA ASN A 132 -11.31 -15.39 6.78
C ASN A 132 -11.14 -16.92 6.82
N PHE A 133 -9.88 -17.36 6.88
CA PHE A 133 -9.55 -18.75 7.13
C PHE A 133 -10.22 -19.24 8.40
N LEU A 134 -10.69 -20.49 8.36
CA LEU A 134 -11.15 -21.17 9.56
C LEU A 134 -9.95 -21.87 10.24
N PRO A 135 -10.03 -22.16 11.54
CA PRO A 135 -8.96 -22.86 12.27
C PRO A 135 -8.79 -24.34 11.88
N GLU A 136 -9.66 -24.88 11.03
CA GLU A 136 -9.72 -26.29 10.57
C GLU A 136 -8.76 -26.53 9.40
#